data_AF-A0A2E8L4M9-F1
#
_entry.id   AF-A0A2E8L4M9-F1
#
_cell.length_a   1.000
_cell.length_b   1.000
_cell.length_c   1.000
_cell.angle_alpha   90.00
_cell.angle_beta   90.00
_cell.angle_gamma   90.00
#
_symmetry.space_group_name_H-M   'P 1'
#
loop_
_entity.id
_entity.type
_entity.pdbx_description
1 polymer ?
#
loop_
_entity_poly.entity_id
_entity_poly.type
_entity_poly.pdbx_seq_one_letter_code
_entity_poly.pdbx_strand_id
1 'polypeptide(L)'
;MSAVSNRKFRQSDCSEPAVPPPVLVWLGLASAPSALLYALLVSLLVSGLMVVKTTHENRFTFNELQVLREEANQLDVEWGQLLLEQSTFGLDGRIEQKATRELQMRVPRISDIVMVKVNEKQP
;
A
#
# COMPACT_ATOMS: atom_id res chain seq x y z
N MET A 1 57.72 -82.17 -30.27
CA MET A 1 56.36 -81.65 -30.51
C MET A 1 56.04 -80.71 -29.36
N SER A 2 56.35 -79.44 -29.58
CA SER A 2 56.52 -78.44 -28.52
C SER A 2 55.20 -77.74 -28.25
N ALA A 3 54.75 -77.83 -27.00
CA ALA A 3 53.67 -77.03 -26.46
C ALA A 3 54.11 -75.56 -26.36
N VAL A 4 53.43 -74.67 -27.05
CA VAL A 4 53.49 -73.21 -26.80
C VAL A 4 52.07 -72.68 -26.87
N SER A 5 51.39 -72.72 -25.72
CA SER A 5 50.24 -71.87 -25.45
C SER A 5 50.78 -70.46 -25.21
N ASN A 6 50.66 -69.57 -26.18
CA ASN A 6 51.00 -68.16 -25.97
C ASN A 6 50.26 -67.25 -26.96
N ARG A 7 49.26 -66.53 -26.45
CA ARG A 7 48.96 -65.13 -26.82
C ARG A 7 47.88 -64.58 -25.89
N LYS A 8 48.17 -64.58 -24.59
CA LYS A 8 47.46 -63.76 -23.62
C LYS A 8 48.17 -62.41 -23.54
N PHE A 9 48.08 -61.59 -24.58
CA PHE A 9 48.51 -60.17 -24.53
C PHE A 9 47.96 -59.42 -25.75
N ARG A 10 46.68 -59.04 -25.69
CA ARG A 10 46.15 -57.91 -26.47
C ARG A 10 45.18 -57.12 -25.60
N GLN A 11 45.67 -56.82 -24.41
CA GLN A 11 45.12 -55.79 -23.54
C GLN A 11 45.75 -54.49 -24.03
N SER A 12 45.22 -53.99 -25.15
CA SER A 12 45.44 -52.62 -25.58
C SER A 12 44.30 -51.84 -24.95
N ASP A 13 44.57 -51.35 -23.74
CA ASP A 13 43.76 -50.36 -23.04
C ASP A 13 43.38 -49.23 -24.02
N CYS A 14 42.15 -49.26 -24.53
CA CYS A 14 41.47 -48.00 -24.82
C CYS A 14 41.03 -47.48 -23.47
N SER A 15 41.82 -46.56 -22.92
CA SER A 15 41.45 -45.77 -21.75
C SER A 15 40.21 -44.96 -22.11
N GLU A 16 39.01 -45.44 -21.73
CA GLU A 16 37.87 -44.55 -21.55
C GLU A 16 38.30 -43.49 -20.54
N PRO A 17 38.17 -42.17 -20.85
CA PRO A 17 38.34 -41.19 -19.81
C PRO A 17 37.24 -41.42 -18.79
N ALA A 18 37.59 -41.95 -17.62
CA ALA A 18 36.71 -42.03 -16.47
C ALA A 18 36.38 -40.60 -16.02
N VAL A 19 35.36 -40.00 -16.65
CA VAL A 19 34.78 -38.74 -16.20
C VAL A 19 34.23 -39.04 -14.80
N PRO A 20 34.72 -38.38 -13.74
CA PRO A 20 34.16 -38.57 -12.42
C PRO A 20 32.65 -38.28 -12.51
N PRO A 21 31.79 -39.10 -11.89
CA PRO A 21 30.37 -38.85 -11.93
C PRO A 21 30.13 -37.40 -11.50
N PRO A 22 29.32 -36.63 -12.24
CA PRO A 22 29.18 -35.21 -12.00
C PRO A 22 28.81 -34.98 -10.53
N VAL A 23 29.31 -33.88 -9.95
CA VAL A 23 29.08 -33.53 -8.53
C VAL A 23 27.60 -33.57 -8.12
N LEU A 24 26.71 -33.39 -9.09
CA LEU A 24 25.26 -33.52 -8.99
C LEU A 24 24.79 -34.93 -8.55
N VAL A 25 25.52 -35.98 -8.92
CA VAL A 25 25.23 -37.38 -8.55
C VAL A 25 25.54 -37.61 -7.07
N TRP A 26 26.67 -37.10 -6.58
CA TRP A 26 27.04 -37.15 -5.16
C TRP A 26 26.09 -36.34 -4.26
N LEU A 27 25.55 -35.24 -4.80
CA LEU A 27 24.52 -34.43 -4.15
C LEU A 27 23.13 -35.10 -4.15
N GLY A 28 22.98 -36.26 -4.81
CA GLY A 28 21.70 -36.94 -4.95
C GLY A 28 20.71 -36.24 -5.89
N LEU A 29 21.17 -35.26 -6.70
CA LEU A 29 20.35 -34.53 -7.68
C LEU A 29 20.10 -35.33 -8.97
N ALA A 30 20.73 -36.51 -9.11
CA ALA A 30 20.64 -37.35 -10.30
C ALA A 30 19.27 -38.04 -10.48
N SER A 31 18.41 -38.06 -9.46
CA SER A 31 17.06 -38.60 -9.58
C SER A 31 16.03 -37.49 -9.77
N ALA A 32 15.15 -37.63 -10.77
CA ALA A 32 14.09 -36.67 -11.08
C ALA A 32 13.22 -36.24 -9.86
N PRO A 33 12.82 -37.13 -8.93
CA PRO A 33 12.02 -36.73 -7.79
C PRO A 33 12.80 -35.91 -6.74
N SER A 34 14.07 -36.20 -6.50
CA SER A 34 14.87 -35.44 -5.52
C SER A 34 15.20 -34.03 -6.01
N ALA A 35 15.49 -33.86 -7.30
CA ALA A 35 15.72 -32.56 -7.91
C ALA A 35 14.50 -31.62 -7.79
N LEU A 36 13.29 -32.17 -7.96
CA LEU A 36 12.04 -31.41 -7.77
C LEU A 36 11.90 -30.89 -6.33
N LEU A 37 12.20 -31.72 -5.33
CA LEU A 37 12.13 -31.32 -3.92
C LEU A 37 13.12 -30.20 -3.59
N TYR A 38 14.35 -30.28 -4.08
CA TYR A 38 15.33 -29.21 -3.90
C TYR A 38 14.90 -27.91 -4.59
N ALA A 39 14.34 -27.99 -5.80
CA ALA A 39 13.83 -26.81 -6.49
C ALA A 39 12.67 -26.15 -5.71
N LEU A 40 11.75 -26.94 -5.16
CA LEU A 40 10.66 -26.44 -4.32
C LEU A 40 11.18 -25.82 -3.02
N LEU A 41 12.19 -26.43 -2.39
CA LEU A 41 12.82 -25.89 -1.17
C LEU A 41 13.47 -24.53 -1.45
N VAL A 42 14.25 -24.42 -2.53
CA VAL A 42 14.85 -23.15 -2.94
C VAL A 42 13.79 -22.11 -3.27
N SER A 43 12.73 -22.50 -3.99
CA SER A 43 11.61 -21.62 -4.31
C SER A 43 10.93 -21.07 -3.04
N LEU A 44 10.71 -21.91 -2.04
CA LEU A 44 10.13 -21.51 -0.75
C LEU A 44 11.03 -20.51 0.00
N LEU A 45 12.35 -20.76 0.04
CA LEU A 45 13.31 -19.84 0.65
C LEU A 45 13.33 -18.48 -0.05
N VAL A 46 13.35 -18.49 -1.40
CA VAL A 46 13.30 -17.27 -2.21
C VAL A 46 12.00 -16.52 -1.97
N SER A 47 10.86 -17.22 -1.91
CA SER A 47 9.56 -16.62 -1.61
C SER A 47 9.58 -15.92 -0.24
N GLY A 48 10.07 -16.59 0.80
CA GLY A 48 10.18 -16.02 2.14
C GLY A 48 11.05 -14.75 2.17
N LEU A 49 12.24 -14.79 1.56
CA LEU A 49 13.12 -13.63 1.45
C LEU A 49 12.48 -12.48 0.66
N MET A 50 11.73 -12.80 -0.40
CA MET A 50 11.03 -11.81 -1.21
C MET A 50 9.92 -11.09 -0.44
N VAL A 51 9.18 -11.83 0.40
CA VAL A 51 8.18 -11.24 1.30
C VAL A 51 8.84 -10.31 2.32
N VAL A 52 9.96 -10.71 2.93
CA VAL A 52 10.70 -9.84 3.88
C VAL A 52 11.19 -8.58 3.19
N LYS A 53 11.79 -8.69 2.00
CA LYS A 53 12.22 -7.54 1.19
C LYS A 53 11.06 -6.61 0.88
N THR A 54 9.93 -7.15 0.44
CA THR A 54 8.71 -6.37 0.13
C THR A 54 8.19 -5.64 1.37
N THR A 55 8.24 -6.28 2.53
CA THR A 55 7.81 -5.67 3.81
C THR A 55 8.75 -4.54 4.25
N HIS A 56 10.06 -4.68 4.01
CA HIS A 56 11.04 -3.64 4.34
C HIS A 56 10.86 -2.39 3.48
N GLU A 57 10.71 -2.54 2.16
CA GLU A 57 10.45 -1.43 1.23
C GLU A 57 9.10 -0.76 1.51
N ASN A 58 8.06 -1.55 1.82
CA ASN A 58 6.73 -1.03 2.14
C ASN A 58 6.76 -0.03 3.30
N ARG A 59 7.63 -0.20 4.30
CA ARG A 59 7.71 0.74 5.43
C ARG A 59 8.18 2.13 5.02
N PHE A 60 9.04 2.24 4.00
CA PHE A 60 9.54 3.53 3.54
C PHE A 60 8.54 4.26 2.66
N THR A 61 7.98 3.58 1.66
CA THR A 61 6.95 4.15 0.77
C THR A 61 5.68 4.52 1.55
N PHE A 62 5.33 3.75 2.58
CA PHE A 62 4.18 4.05 3.41
C PHE A 62 4.39 5.25 4.33
N ASN A 63 5.63 5.52 4.76
CA ASN A 63 5.93 6.68 5.60
C ASN A 63 5.69 7.99 4.83
N GLU A 64 6.17 8.10 3.60
CA GLU A 64 5.93 9.29 2.77
C GLU A 64 4.44 9.53 2.54
N LEU A 65 3.67 8.47 2.25
CA LEU A 65 2.22 8.54 2.14
C LEU A 65 1.55 8.96 3.46
N GLN A 66 2.06 8.48 4.60
CA GLN A 66 1.55 8.86 5.92
C GLN A 66 1.80 10.34 6.22
N VAL A 67 2.97 10.88 5.89
CA VAL A 67 3.29 12.31 6.10
C VAL A 67 2.35 13.19 5.30
N LEU A 68 2.20 12.92 3.99
CA LEU A 68 1.29 13.70 3.13
C LEU A 68 -0.16 13.63 3.60
N ARG A 69 -0.60 12.48 4.12
CA ARG A 69 -1.95 12.32 4.70
C ARG A 69 -2.12 13.13 5.98
N GLU A 70 -1.09 13.17 6.81
CA GLU A 70 -1.12 13.95 8.05
C GLU A 70 -1.21 15.45 7.76
N GLU A 71 -0.44 15.95 6.79
CA GLU A 71 -0.53 17.34 6.33
C GLU A 71 -1.93 17.65 5.79
N ALA A 72 -2.50 16.79 4.95
CA ALA A 72 -3.85 16.98 4.42
C ALA A 72 -4.91 17.02 5.54
N ASN A 73 -4.81 16.12 6.54
CA ASN A 73 -5.71 16.12 7.70
C ASN A 73 -5.62 17.41 8.50
N GLN A 74 -4.41 17.95 8.70
CA GLN A 74 -4.22 19.22 9.42
C GLN A 74 -4.91 20.38 8.70
N LEU A 75 -4.76 20.46 7.37
CA LEU A 75 -5.45 21.47 6.57
C LEU A 75 -6.98 21.33 6.64
N ASP A 76 -7.51 20.11 6.61
CA ASP A 76 -8.96 19.87 6.73
C ASP A 76 -9.51 20.31 8.09
N VAL A 77 -8.74 20.09 9.16
CA VAL A 77 -9.10 20.57 10.50
C VAL A 77 -9.12 22.10 10.55
N GLU A 78 -8.09 22.75 10.03
CA GLU A 78 -8.02 24.22 9.96
C GLU A 78 -9.18 24.80 9.13
N TRP A 79 -9.48 24.20 7.97
CA TRP A 79 -10.63 24.56 7.15
C TRP A 79 -11.95 24.41 7.89
N GLY A 80 -12.11 23.31 8.64
CA GLY A 80 -13.29 23.09 9.48
C GLY A 80 -13.44 24.17 10.55
N GLN A 81 -12.35 24.57 11.20
CA GLN A 81 -12.35 25.65 12.18
C GLN A 81 -12.74 26.98 11.53
N LEU A 82 -12.13 27.34 10.40
CA LEU A 82 -12.46 28.55 9.65
C LEU A 82 -13.92 28.57 9.18
N LEU A 83 -14.47 27.43 8.78
CA LEU A 83 -15.89 27.32 8.39
C LEU A 83 -16.81 27.54 9.59
N LEU A 84 -16.46 27.02 10.76
CA LEU A 84 -17.22 27.27 12.00
C LEU A 84 -17.16 28.74 12.39
N GLU A 85 -15.98 29.38 12.32
CA GLU A 85 -15.82 30.82 12.51
C GLU A 85 -16.67 31.61 11.51
N GLN A 86 -16.61 31.27 10.23
CA GLN A 86 -17.38 31.93 9.17
C GLN A 86 -18.90 31.71 9.35
N SER A 87 -19.34 30.53 9.79
CA SER A 87 -20.76 30.28 10.08
C SER A 87 -21.27 31.17 11.21
N THR A 88 -20.40 31.52 12.16
CA THR A 88 -20.73 32.42 13.27
C THR A 88 -20.78 33.89 12.83
N PHE A 89 -19.89 34.33 11.93
CA PHE A 89 -19.86 35.71 11.42
C PHE A 89 -20.81 35.97 10.23
N GLY A 90 -21.14 34.93 9.47
CA GLY A 90 -21.89 35.02 8.21
C GLY A 90 -23.39 35.21 8.38
N LEU A 91 -23.94 34.95 9.56
CA LEU A 91 -25.38 34.98 9.80
C LEU A 91 -25.93 36.38 10.10
N ASP A 92 -25.20 37.28 10.79
CA ASP A 92 -25.80 38.54 11.24
C ASP A 92 -25.08 39.84 10.84
N GLY A 93 -23.74 39.90 10.87
CA GLY A 93 -23.06 41.21 10.83
C GLY A 93 -23.14 41.98 9.50
N ARG A 94 -23.15 41.28 8.36
CA ARG A 94 -23.14 41.93 7.03
C ARG A 94 -24.52 42.41 6.60
N ILE A 95 -25.57 41.68 7.00
CA ILE A 95 -26.96 42.01 6.67
C ILE A 95 -27.43 43.16 7.55
N GLU A 96 -27.13 43.12 8.85
CA GLU A 96 -27.41 44.21 9.78
C GLU A 96 -26.74 45.51 9.35
N GLN A 97 -25.44 45.47 9.03
CA GLN A 97 -24.71 46.68 8.62
C GLN A 97 -25.28 47.29 7.33
N LYS A 98 -25.70 46.46 6.37
CA LYS A 98 -26.34 46.93 5.13
C LYS A 98 -27.74 47.49 5.40
N ALA A 99 -28.53 46.85 6.26
CA ALA A 99 -29.86 47.31 6.66
C ALA A 99 -29.81 48.63 7.44
N THR A 100 -28.84 48.82 8.33
CA THR A 100 -28.69 50.07 9.08
C THR A 100 -28.11 51.19 8.21
N ARG A 101 -27.12 50.92 7.34
CA ARG A 101 -26.49 51.98 6.51
C ARG A 101 -27.32 52.38 5.29
N GLU A 102 -27.80 51.40 4.52
CA GLU A 102 -28.50 51.68 3.26
C GLU A 102 -30.01 51.89 3.48
N LEU A 103 -30.62 51.15 4.40
CA LEU A 103 -32.06 51.19 4.64
C LEU A 103 -32.45 52.00 5.89
N GLN A 104 -31.46 52.56 6.62
CA GLN A 104 -31.67 53.29 7.88
C GLN A 104 -32.53 52.52 8.88
N MET A 105 -32.50 51.19 8.83
CA MET A 105 -33.30 50.35 9.72
C MET A 105 -32.75 50.45 11.14
N ARG A 106 -33.68 50.62 12.08
CA ARG A 106 -33.44 50.70 13.52
C ARG A 106 -34.32 49.68 14.22
N VAL A 107 -33.79 49.04 15.26
CA VAL A 107 -34.56 48.10 16.07
C VAL A 107 -35.72 48.86 16.73
N PRO A 108 -36.98 48.46 16.50
CA PRO A 108 -38.14 49.14 17.05
C PRO A 108 -38.21 48.97 18.57
N ARG A 109 -38.71 49.99 19.28
CA ARG A 109 -38.92 49.90 20.73
C ARG A 109 -40.21 49.12 21.01
N ILE A 110 -40.34 48.57 22.21
CA ILE A 110 -41.52 47.79 22.63
C ILE A 110 -42.84 48.58 22.42
N SER A 111 -42.80 49.90 22.55
CA SER A 111 -43.93 50.80 22.30
C SER A 111 -44.40 50.86 20.85
N ASP A 112 -43.52 50.50 19.91
CA ASP A 112 -43.73 50.67 18.47
C ASP A 112 -44.24 49.37 17.82
N ILE A 113 -44.43 48.31 18.61
CA ILE A 113 -44.87 46.97 18.15
C ILE A 113 -46.39 46.88 18.24
N VAL A 114 -47.06 46.86 17.09
CA VAL A 114 -48.52 46.66 17.00
C VAL A 114 -48.82 45.22 16.57
N MET A 115 -49.53 44.48 17.43
CA MET A 115 -49.89 43.09 17.18
C MET A 115 -51.18 43.02 16.37
N VAL A 116 -51.07 42.70 15.09
CA VAL A 116 -52.24 42.53 14.22
C VAL A 116 -52.71 41.08 14.34
N LYS A 117 -53.93 40.87 14.84
CA LYS A 117 -54.58 39.55 14.77
C LYS A 117 -54.93 39.28 13.30
N VAL A 118 -54.35 38.23 12.72
CA VAL A 118 -54.79 37.72 11.42
C VAL A 118 -56.24 37.25 11.61
N ASN A 119 -57.17 38.02 11.08
CA ASN A 119 -58.57 37.62 11.02
C ASN A 119 -58.67 36.49 9.99
N GLU A 120 -58.67 35.27 10.50
CA GLU A 120 -59.02 34.07 9.76
C GLU A 120 -60.53 34.11 9.46
N LYS A 121 -60.88 34.68 8.31
CA LYS A 121 -62.18 34.47 7.68
C LYS A 121 -62.01 34.23 6.19
N GLN A 122 -61.86 32.94 5.84
CA GLN A 122 -62.56 32.33 4.71
C GLN A 122 -64.07 32.31 5.01
N PRO A 123 -64.98 32.19 4.04
CA PRO A 123 -64.86 32.18 2.57
C PRO A 123 -65.41 33.45 1.89
#